data_AF-A0A4Q6B593-F1
#
_entry.id   AF-A0A4Q6B593-F1
#
_cell.length_a   1.000
_cell.length_b   1.000
_cell.length_c   1.000
_cell.angle_alpha   90.00
_cell.angle_beta   90.00
_cell.angle_gamma   90.00
#
_symmetry.space_group_name_H-M   'P 1'
#
loop_
_entity.id
_entity.type
_entity.pdbx_description
1 polymer ?
#
loop_
_entity_poly.entity_id
_entity_poly.type
_entity_poly.pdbx_seq_one_letter_code
_entity_poly.pdbx_strand_id
1 'polypeptide(L)'
;LVPSAPHYKAYLNPRVGEPGSSFALASESLARLGLQAAVPTLHSARQSPDDDVRYFGIDLKRTEKSRVKVYLYQPGATTAYYERLAGMAPRYRAGEATALCRALTGFDGPYTRHPLCTYLSFVEGSDRPYEVTIQVPIRFYCPDDQIARSRVLAFLESRRLDPQPYDDALYALARRPLSRGSGLQTYVSLRLGEATPRVAVYLAVEAYAVDERRASGVRRAT
;
A
#
# COMPACT_ATOMS: atom_id res chain seq x y z
N LEU A 1 0.07 30.00 -0.66
CA LEU A 1 -0.96 28.97 -0.41
C LEU A 1 -1.38 29.09 1.06
N VAL A 2 -2.64 29.45 1.33
CA VAL A 2 -3.16 29.37 2.70
C VAL A 2 -3.31 27.88 3.03
N PRO A 3 -2.73 27.36 4.12
CA PRO A 3 -2.86 25.95 4.46
C PRO A 3 -4.33 25.63 4.74
N SER A 4 -4.87 24.62 4.06
CA SER A 4 -6.18 24.09 4.39
C SER A 4 -6.17 23.49 5.79
N ALA A 5 -7.32 23.46 6.47
CA ALA A 5 -7.46 22.79 7.76
C ALA A 5 -6.97 21.32 7.67
N PRO A 6 -6.30 20.81 8.71
CA PRO A 6 -5.82 19.43 8.73
C PRO A 6 -6.96 18.43 8.63
N HIS A 7 -6.69 17.32 7.96
CA HIS A 7 -7.59 16.16 7.94
C HIS A 7 -7.01 15.07 8.83
N TYR A 8 -7.83 14.54 9.73
CA TYR A 8 -7.41 13.53 10.70
C TYR A 8 -7.88 12.12 10.29
N LYS A 9 -7.11 11.11 10.68
CA LYS A 9 -7.44 9.69 10.48
C LYS A 9 -7.06 8.88 11.70
N ALA A 10 -7.91 7.95 12.10
CA ALA A 10 -7.59 6.94 13.11
C ALA A 10 -7.21 5.63 12.44
N TYR A 11 -6.23 4.92 12.99
CA TYR A 11 -5.83 3.58 12.58
C TYR A 11 -5.92 2.64 13.77
N LEU A 12 -6.78 1.64 13.66
CA LEU A 12 -7.02 0.63 14.67
C LEU A 12 -6.35 -0.69 14.24
N ASN A 13 -5.99 -1.52 15.21
CA ASN A 13 -5.36 -2.82 14.97
C ASN A 13 -6.41 -3.95 15.05
N PRO A 14 -6.77 -4.62 13.95
CA PRO A 14 -7.73 -5.73 13.99
C PRO A 14 -7.16 -7.03 14.59
N ARG A 15 -5.87 -7.08 14.93
CA ARG A 15 -5.20 -8.22 15.57
C ARG A 15 -5.16 -8.12 17.10
N VAL A 16 -5.98 -7.25 17.69
CA VAL A 16 -6.09 -7.11 19.15
C VAL A 16 -6.85 -8.27 19.81
N GLY A 17 -7.63 -9.02 19.03
CA GLY A 17 -8.34 -10.21 19.48
C GLY A 17 -7.51 -11.48 19.30
N GLU A 18 -8.22 -12.61 19.29
CA GLU A 18 -7.62 -13.93 19.11
C GLU A 18 -6.89 -14.07 17.76
N PRO A 19 -5.84 -14.91 17.68
CA PRO A 19 -5.18 -15.23 16.42
C PRO A 19 -6.20 -15.67 15.35
N GLY A 20 -6.09 -15.11 14.15
CA GLY A 20 -7.00 -15.41 13.03
C GLY A 20 -8.35 -14.67 13.05
N SER A 21 -8.65 -13.88 14.10
CA SER A 21 -9.91 -13.12 14.20
C SER A 21 -9.93 -11.81 13.41
N SER A 22 -8.83 -11.41 12.76
CA SER A 22 -8.66 -10.07 12.17
C SER A 22 -9.71 -9.73 11.10
N PHE A 23 -10.10 -10.70 10.27
CA PHE A 23 -11.21 -10.53 9.31
C PHE A 23 -12.56 -10.40 10.00
N ALA A 24 -12.85 -11.25 10.99
CA ALA A 24 -14.14 -11.22 11.70
C ALA A 24 -14.33 -9.87 12.41
N LEU A 25 -13.29 -9.37 13.07
CA LEU A 25 -13.33 -8.08 13.75
C LEU A 25 -13.49 -6.91 12.76
N ALA A 26 -12.84 -6.99 11.59
CA ALA A 26 -13.03 -6.00 10.54
C ALA A 26 -14.46 -6.02 9.95
N SER A 27 -15.03 -7.21 9.72
CA SER A 27 -16.40 -7.37 9.22
C SER A 27 -17.43 -6.81 10.21
N GLU A 28 -17.30 -7.12 11.50
CA GLU A 28 -18.16 -6.58 12.54
C GLU A 28 -18.02 -5.05 12.64
N SER A 29 -16.80 -4.54 12.52
CA SER A 29 -16.55 -3.09 12.54
C SER A 29 -17.20 -2.39 11.34
N LEU A 30 -17.16 -2.97 10.14
CA LEU A 30 -17.88 -2.46 8.97
C LEU A 30 -19.39 -2.44 9.22
N ALA A 31 -19.96 -3.53 9.74
CA ALA A 31 -21.38 -3.63 10.03
C ALA A 31 -21.85 -2.56 11.04
N ARG A 32 -21.10 -2.35 12.12
CA ARG A 32 -21.40 -1.30 13.12
C ARG A 32 -21.32 0.13 12.57
N LEU A 33 -20.56 0.33 11.51
CA LEU A 33 -20.43 1.61 10.82
C LEU A 33 -21.45 1.78 9.68
N GLY A 34 -22.45 0.89 9.58
CA GLY A 34 -23.47 0.94 8.52
C GLY A 34 -22.98 0.48 7.14
N LEU A 35 -21.83 -0.20 7.10
CA LEU A 35 -21.19 -0.71 5.87
C LEU A 35 -21.37 -2.23 5.74
N GLN A 36 -22.48 -2.78 6.25
CA GLN A 36 -22.73 -4.23 6.19
C GLN A 36 -22.71 -4.79 4.76
N ALA A 37 -23.11 -3.98 3.77
CA ALA A 37 -23.09 -4.37 2.36
C ALA A 37 -21.67 -4.64 1.82
N ALA A 38 -20.63 -4.09 2.44
CA ALA A 38 -19.23 -4.30 2.05
C ALA A 38 -18.63 -5.59 2.59
N VAL A 39 -19.27 -6.23 3.59
CA VAL A 39 -18.75 -7.43 4.26
C VAL A 39 -18.51 -8.59 3.29
N PRO A 40 -19.44 -8.96 2.38
CA PRO A 40 -19.20 -10.01 1.39
C PRO A 40 -17.97 -9.73 0.51
N THR A 41 -17.77 -8.47 0.13
CA THR A 41 -16.65 -8.04 -0.70
C THR A 41 -15.31 -8.06 0.03
N LEU A 42 -15.29 -7.76 1.34
CA LEU A 42 -14.12 -8.00 2.18
C LEU A 42 -13.77 -9.50 2.23
N HIS A 43 -14.76 -10.36 2.41
CA HIS A 43 -14.53 -11.81 2.45
C HIS A 43 -14.05 -12.36 1.10
N SER A 44 -14.58 -11.87 -0.03
CA SER A 44 -14.11 -12.29 -1.36
C SER A 44 -12.67 -11.85 -1.66
N ALA A 45 -12.17 -10.83 -0.95
CA ALA A 45 -10.78 -10.40 -1.05
C ALA A 45 -9.80 -11.33 -0.31
N ARG A 46 -10.30 -12.21 0.57
CA ARG A 46 -9.49 -13.23 1.24
C ARG A 46 -9.40 -14.46 0.34
N GLN A 47 -8.19 -14.97 0.11
CA GLN A 47 -8.00 -16.21 -0.64
C GLN A 47 -7.15 -17.24 0.09
N SER A 48 -6.31 -16.79 1.02
CA SER A 48 -5.54 -17.66 1.90
C SER A 48 -6.05 -17.55 3.34
N PRO A 49 -6.01 -18.63 4.14
CA PRO A 49 -6.13 -18.51 5.59
C PRO A 49 -5.07 -17.57 6.19
N ASP A 50 -3.91 -17.45 5.54
CA ASP A 50 -2.78 -16.60 5.97
C ASP A 50 -2.93 -15.11 5.60
N ASP A 51 -3.92 -14.77 4.77
CA ASP A 51 -4.26 -13.37 4.50
C ASP A 51 -4.70 -12.71 5.82
N ASP A 52 -4.22 -11.51 6.08
CA ASP A 52 -4.37 -10.84 7.38
C ASP A 52 -4.84 -9.39 7.23
N VAL A 53 -5.69 -8.94 8.17
CA VAL A 53 -6.09 -7.53 8.28
C VAL A 53 -5.26 -6.86 9.38
N ARG A 54 -4.32 -5.99 9.01
CA ARG A 54 -3.40 -5.36 9.98
C ARG A 54 -3.82 -3.98 10.43
N TYR A 55 -4.60 -3.26 9.63
CA TYR A 55 -5.10 -1.93 10.00
C TYR A 55 -6.56 -1.75 9.57
N PHE A 56 -7.29 -1.02 10.40
CA PHE A 56 -8.62 -0.50 10.11
C PHE A 56 -8.60 1.02 10.25
N GLY A 57 -8.66 1.72 9.11
CA GLY A 57 -8.52 3.17 9.03
C GLY A 57 -9.87 3.87 8.93
N ILE A 58 -10.05 4.97 9.66
CA ILE A 58 -11.28 5.79 9.63
C ILE A 58 -10.89 7.24 9.34
N ASP A 59 -11.45 7.82 8.28
CA ASP A 59 -11.35 9.26 8.02
C ASP A 59 -12.19 10.02 9.08
N LEU A 60 -11.56 10.84 9.93
CA LEU A 60 -12.21 11.58 11.03
C LEU A 60 -12.79 12.91 10.53
N LYS A 61 -13.76 12.81 9.63
CA LYS A 61 -14.50 13.93 9.07
C LYS A 61 -15.96 13.52 8.89
N ARG A 62 -16.92 14.42 9.06
CA ARG A 62 -18.34 14.13 8.78
C ARG A 62 -18.70 14.60 7.38
N THR A 63 -18.45 13.76 6.38
CA THR A 63 -18.81 14.01 4.98
C THR A 63 -19.22 12.70 4.31
N GLU A 64 -20.01 12.77 3.24
CA GLU A 64 -20.38 11.60 2.41
C GLU A 64 -19.17 10.89 1.78
N LYS A 65 -18.01 11.56 1.74
CA LYS A 65 -16.74 11.01 1.24
C LYS A 65 -15.85 10.45 2.34
N SER A 66 -16.34 10.37 3.58
CA SER A 66 -15.58 9.82 4.69
C SER A 66 -15.46 8.31 4.53
N ARG A 67 -14.22 7.83 4.46
CA ARG A 67 -13.94 6.43 4.14
C ARG A 67 -13.59 5.63 5.38
N VAL A 68 -13.99 4.37 5.35
CA VAL A 68 -13.39 3.30 6.12
C VAL A 68 -12.41 2.53 5.23
N LYS A 69 -11.24 2.19 5.74
CA LYS A 69 -10.18 1.51 5.01
C LYS A 69 -9.78 0.21 5.69
N VAL A 70 -9.83 -0.90 4.97
CA VAL A 70 -9.40 -2.21 5.47
C VAL A 70 -8.09 -2.60 4.81
N TYR A 71 -7.03 -2.79 5.60
CA TYR A 71 -5.66 -3.04 5.10
C TYR A 71 -5.33 -4.53 5.16
N LEU A 72 -5.32 -5.16 3.99
CA LEU A 72 -5.06 -6.56 3.77
C LEU A 72 -3.57 -6.79 3.46
N TYR A 73 -2.97 -7.80 4.08
CA TYR A 73 -1.60 -8.25 3.83
C TYR A 73 -1.63 -9.70 3.39
N GLN A 74 -0.95 -10.01 2.28
CA GLN A 74 -1.05 -11.30 1.60
C GLN A 74 0.33 -11.94 1.44
N PRO A 75 0.76 -12.76 2.42
CA PRO A 75 2.05 -13.45 2.36
C PRO A 75 2.18 -14.31 1.11
N GLY A 76 3.31 -14.18 0.39
CA GLY A 76 3.60 -15.02 -0.77
C GLY A 76 2.73 -14.76 -2.01
N ALA A 77 1.90 -13.73 -2.02
CA ALA A 77 1.09 -13.36 -3.17
C ALA A 77 1.95 -13.04 -4.41
N THR A 78 1.34 -13.17 -5.60
CA THR A 78 1.94 -12.83 -6.90
C THR A 78 1.22 -11.64 -7.53
N THR A 79 1.75 -11.08 -8.62
CA THR A 79 1.04 -10.03 -9.37
C THR A 79 -0.34 -10.46 -9.84
N ALA A 80 -0.53 -11.72 -10.23
CA ALA A 80 -1.84 -12.25 -10.58
C ALA A 80 -2.86 -12.15 -9.43
N TYR A 81 -2.40 -12.29 -8.17
CA TYR A 81 -3.25 -12.07 -7.01
C TYR A 81 -3.64 -10.58 -6.88
N TYR A 82 -2.66 -9.68 -7.01
CA TYR A 82 -2.91 -8.24 -6.91
C TYR A 82 -3.78 -7.71 -8.06
N GLU A 83 -3.66 -8.27 -9.26
CA GLU A 83 -4.55 -7.96 -10.39
C GLU A 83 -6.02 -8.27 -10.06
N ARG A 84 -6.29 -9.41 -9.41
CA ARG A 84 -7.66 -9.76 -9.01
C ARG A 84 -8.23 -8.77 -7.99
N LEU A 85 -7.47 -8.44 -6.94
CA LEU A 85 -7.90 -7.46 -5.95
C LEU A 85 -8.07 -6.06 -6.56
N ALA A 86 -7.15 -5.70 -7.45
CA ALA A 86 -7.20 -4.44 -8.17
C ALA A 86 -8.45 -4.33 -9.05
N GLY A 87 -8.91 -5.44 -9.63
CA GLY A 87 -10.16 -5.56 -10.39
C GLY A 87 -11.43 -5.20 -9.60
N MET A 88 -11.36 -5.10 -8.27
CA MET A 88 -12.46 -4.60 -7.45
C MET A 88 -12.63 -3.08 -7.53
N ALA A 89 -11.63 -2.34 -8.05
CA ALA A 89 -11.73 -0.90 -8.22
C ALA A 89 -12.64 -0.54 -9.41
N PRO A 90 -13.56 0.44 -9.27
CA PRO A 90 -14.58 0.74 -10.29
C PRO A 90 -14.07 1.06 -11.70
N ARG A 91 -12.81 1.47 -11.84
CA ARG A 91 -12.18 1.92 -13.10
C ARG A 91 -10.83 1.27 -13.33
N TYR A 92 -10.63 0.08 -12.76
CA TYR A 92 -9.37 -0.64 -12.89
C TYR A 92 -9.02 -0.92 -14.35
N ARG A 93 -7.72 -0.82 -14.68
CA ARG A 93 -7.18 -1.23 -15.99
C ARG A 93 -6.26 -2.42 -15.79
N ALA A 94 -6.55 -3.52 -16.48
CA ALA A 94 -5.75 -4.74 -16.42
C ALA A 94 -4.26 -4.45 -16.67
N GLY A 95 -3.39 -5.08 -15.87
CA GLY A 95 -1.94 -4.90 -15.93
C GLY A 95 -1.42 -3.73 -15.08
N GLU A 96 -2.27 -2.85 -14.54
CA GLU A 96 -1.81 -1.72 -13.74
C GLU A 96 -1.16 -2.16 -12.42
N ALA A 97 -1.72 -3.17 -11.74
CA ALA A 97 -1.15 -3.74 -10.52
C ALA A 97 0.18 -4.45 -10.82
N THR A 98 0.25 -5.21 -11.90
CA THR A 98 1.46 -5.90 -12.36
C THR A 98 2.56 -4.91 -12.69
N ALA A 99 2.24 -3.84 -13.44
CA ALA A 99 3.19 -2.80 -13.81
C ALA A 99 3.77 -2.10 -12.57
N LEU A 100 2.93 -1.76 -11.59
CA LEU A 100 3.38 -1.20 -10.31
C LEU A 100 4.36 -2.15 -9.60
N CYS A 101 3.97 -3.40 -9.41
CA CYS A 101 4.77 -4.34 -8.65
C CYS A 101 6.11 -4.63 -9.34
N ARG A 102 6.11 -4.82 -10.67
CA ARG A 102 7.34 -4.99 -11.46
C ARG A 102 8.24 -3.77 -11.39
N ALA A 103 7.70 -2.56 -11.51
CA ALA A 103 8.49 -1.34 -11.46
C ALA A 103 9.22 -1.19 -10.11
N LEU A 104 8.56 -1.53 -9.01
CA LEU A 104 9.10 -1.29 -7.66
C LEU A 104 9.88 -2.48 -7.08
N THR A 105 9.58 -3.71 -7.49
CA THR A 105 10.22 -4.92 -6.95
C THR A 105 11.15 -5.62 -7.95
N GLY A 106 10.90 -5.46 -9.25
CA GLY A 106 11.65 -6.09 -10.34
C GLY A 106 11.15 -7.48 -10.76
N PHE A 107 10.08 -8.02 -10.16
CA PHE A 107 9.57 -9.36 -10.46
C PHE A 107 8.08 -9.52 -10.08
N ASP A 108 7.48 -10.65 -10.44
CA ASP A 108 6.03 -10.92 -10.32
C ASP A 108 5.60 -11.61 -9.00
N GLY A 109 6.52 -11.73 -8.06
CA GLY A 109 6.37 -12.58 -6.88
C GLY A 109 6.87 -14.01 -7.11
N PRO A 110 6.56 -14.95 -6.19
CA PRO A 110 5.85 -14.72 -4.94
C PRO A 110 6.61 -13.75 -4.02
N TYR A 111 5.88 -12.84 -3.38
CA TYR A 111 6.45 -11.82 -2.51
C TYR A 111 6.70 -12.38 -1.10
N THR A 112 7.74 -13.20 -0.97
CA THR A 112 8.04 -13.95 0.25
C THR A 112 8.87 -13.18 1.28
N ARG A 113 9.63 -12.17 0.85
CA ARG A 113 10.48 -11.39 1.75
C ARG A 113 9.69 -10.50 2.72
N HIS A 114 8.62 -9.88 2.24
CA HIS A 114 7.67 -9.14 3.05
C HIS A 114 6.35 -9.04 2.27
N PRO A 115 5.17 -9.29 2.84
CA PRO A 115 3.92 -9.13 2.09
C PRO A 115 3.73 -7.69 1.61
N LEU A 116 3.19 -7.52 0.39
CA LEU A 116 2.61 -6.22 -0.01
C LEU A 116 1.30 -6.03 0.74
N CYS A 117 0.82 -4.78 0.77
CA CYS A 117 -0.47 -4.44 1.33
C CYS A 117 -1.42 -3.99 0.24
N THR A 118 -2.67 -4.46 0.29
CA THR A 118 -3.78 -3.87 -0.46
C THR A 118 -4.75 -3.30 0.55
N TYR A 119 -5.20 -2.05 0.37
CA TYR A 119 -6.32 -1.56 1.16
C TYR A 119 -7.55 -1.22 0.32
N LEU A 120 -8.69 -1.70 0.80
CA LEU A 120 -10.02 -1.45 0.26
C LEU A 120 -10.62 -0.28 1.03
N SER A 121 -11.06 0.76 0.33
CA SER A 121 -11.73 1.91 0.94
C SER A 121 -13.21 1.86 0.63
N PHE A 122 -14.05 1.91 1.65
CA PHE A 122 -15.51 1.91 1.53
C PHE A 122 -16.08 3.26 1.96
N VAL A 123 -17.20 3.62 1.36
CA VAL A 123 -18.04 4.77 1.73
C VAL A 123 -19.46 4.27 1.96
N GLU A 124 -20.25 5.04 2.68
CA GLU A 124 -21.65 4.70 2.97
C GLU A 124 -22.45 4.43 1.68
N GLY A 125 -23.33 3.42 1.74
CA GLY A 125 -24.21 3.06 0.62
C GLY A 125 -23.58 2.26 -0.51
N SER A 126 -22.30 1.85 -0.39
CA SER A 126 -21.64 1.00 -1.39
C SER A 126 -21.30 -0.39 -0.87
N ASP A 127 -21.60 -1.41 -1.67
CA ASP A 127 -21.16 -2.80 -1.49
C ASP A 127 -19.74 -3.03 -2.01
N ARG A 128 -19.25 -2.16 -2.90
CA ARG A 128 -17.92 -2.26 -3.52
C ARG A 128 -16.94 -1.24 -2.96
N PRO A 129 -15.62 -1.47 -3.08
CA PRO A 129 -14.64 -0.48 -2.69
C PRO A 129 -14.77 0.76 -3.57
N TYR A 130 -14.89 1.92 -2.94
CA TYR A 130 -14.76 3.22 -3.59
C TYR A 130 -13.35 3.39 -4.19
N GLU A 131 -12.33 2.90 -3.48
CA GLU A 131 -10.93 2.93 -3.92
C GLU A 131 -10.23 1.62 -3.53
N VAL A 132 -9.38 1.11 -4.41
CA VAL A 132 -8.39 0.07 -4.09
C VAL A 132 -7.00 0.67 -4.26
N THR A 133 -6.09 0.37 -3.34
CA THR A 133 -4.68 0.79 -3.43
C THR A 133 -3.78 -0.38 -3.09
N ILE A 134 -2.71 -0.52 -3.86
CA ILE A 134 -1.59 -1.41 -3.54
C ILE A 134 -0.46 -0.56 -2.95
N GLN A 135 0.13 -1.02 -1.86
CA GLN A 135 1.28 -0.44 -1.20
C GLN A 135 2.42 -1.44 -1.17
N VAL A 136 3.50 -1.10 -1.89
CA VAL A 136 4.72 -1.90 -1.98
C VAL A 136 5.70 -1.47 -0.90
N PRO A 137 6.18 -2.38 -0.05
CA PRO A 137 7.14 -2.05 1.00
C PRO A 137 8.56 -2.05 0.41
N ILE A 138 8.86 -1.05 -0.42
CA ILE A 138 10.00 -1.01 -1.34
C ILE A 138 11.36 -1.25 -0.66
N ARG A 139 11.53 -0.83 0.61
CA ARG A 139 12.76 -1.08 1.40
C ARG A 139 13.15 -2.56 1.51
N PHE A 140 12.19 -3.47 1.44
CA PHE A 140 12.49 -4.90 1.47
C PHE A 140 12.93 -5.43 0.10
N TYR A 141 12.64 -4.72 -1.00
CA TYR A 141 12.88 -5.19 -2.37
C TYR A 141 14.01 -4.46 -3.09
N CYS A 142 14.66 -3.52 -2.42
CA CYS A 142 15.83 -2.81 -2.91
C CYS A 142 17.04 -3.09 -2.02
N PRO A 143 18.25 -3.23 -2.59
CA PRO A 143 19.49 -3.34 -1.81
C PRO A 143 19.73 -2.11 -0.92
N ASP A 144 19.43 -0.92 -1.44
CA ASP A 144 19.65 0.38 -0.81
C ASP A 144 18.64 1.42 -1.35
N ASP A 145 18.63 2.59 -0.72
CA ASP A 145 17.74 3.69 -1.07
C ASP A 145 18.10 4.34 -2.42
N GLN A 146 19.32 4.19 -2.92
CA GLN A 146 19.70 4.69 -4.24
C GLN A 146 18.93 3.92 -5.32
N ILE A 147 18.88 2.59 -5.21
CA ILE A 147 18.13 1.73 -6.13
C ILE A 147 16.62 1.94 -5.97
N ALA A 148 16.13 2.08 -4.73
CA ALA A 148 14.74 2.41 -4.49
C ALA A 148 14.36 3.74 -5.17
N ARG A 149 15.22 4.75 -5.07
CA ARG A 149 15.02 6.05 -5.73
C ARG A 149 14.92 5.93 -7.23
N SER A 150 15.88 5.25 -7.86
CA SER A 150 15.85 5.05 -9.31
C SER A 150 14.57 4.36 -9.78
N ARG A 151 14.05 3.38 -9.02
CA ARG A 151 12.78 2.70 -9.34
C ARG A 151 11.58 3.62 -9.18
N VAL A 152 11.54 4.44 -8.13
CA VAL A 152 10.44 5.39 -7.91
C VAL A 152 10.44 6.46 -8.99
N LEU A 153 11.59 7.04 -9.35
CA LEU A 153 11.70 8.02 -10.44
C LEU A 153 11.19 7.45 -11.76
N ALA A 154 11.72 6.28 -12.16
CA ALA A 154 11.28 5.62 -13.40
C ALA A 154 9.76 5.31 -13.38
N PHE A 155 9.22 4.94 -12.21
CA PHE A 155 7.78 4.72 -12.06
C PHE A 155 6.98 6.01 -12.22
N LEU A 156 7.37 7.11 -11.56
CA LEU A 156 6.71 8.41 -11.68
C LEU A 156 6.73 8.93 -13.14
N GLU A 157 7.88 8.83 -13.80
CA GLU A 157 8.06 9.18 -15.21
C GLU A 157 7.15 8.35 -16.11
N SER A 158 7.09 7.03 -15.90
CA SER A 158 6.19 6.13 -16.67
C SER A 158 4.71 6.49 -16.50
N ARG A 159 4.37 7.19 -15.41
CA ARG A 159 3.02 7.68 -15.10
C ARG A 159 2.83 9.15 -15.46
N ARG A 160 3.82 9.78 -16.08
CA ARG A 160 3.81 11.21 -16.46
C ARG A 160 3.54 12.12 -15.26
N LEU A 161 4.06 11.73 -14.10
CA LEU A 161 4.05 12.55 -12.88
C LEU A 161 5.39 13.26 -12.75
N ASP A 162 5.36 14.52 -12.31
CA ASP A 162 6.57 15.26 -11.98
C ASP A 162 7.30 14.58 -10.80
N PRO A 163 8.55 14.11 -10.98
CA PRO A 163 9.30 13.46 -9.92
C PRO A 163 9.92 14.45 -8.92
N GLN A 164 10.04 15.74 -9.27
CA GLN A 164 10.81 16.71 -8.48
C GLN A 164 10.35 16.82 -7.02
N PRO A 165 9.04 16.90 -6.71
CA PRO A 165 8.59 17.02 -5.32
C PRO A 165 8.94 15.80 -4.46
N TYR A 166 8.97 14.61 -5.07
CA TYR A 166 9.41 13.39 -4.40
C TYR A 166 10.91 13.45 -4.12
N ASP A 167 11.69 13.87 -5.10
CA ASP A 167 13.14 13.91 -5.00
C ASP A 167 13.61 14.93 -3.96
N ASP A 168 13.02 16.12 -3.96
CA ASP A 168 13.28 17.17 -2.97
C ASP A 168 12.95 16.68 -1.55
N ALA A 169 11.80 16.01 -1.36
CA ALA A 169 11.40 15.49 -0.06
C ALA A 169 12.33 14.38 0.44
N LEU A 170 12.82 13.52 -0.46
CA LEU A 170 13.78 12.47 -0.14
C LEU A 170 15.10 13.07 0.36
N TYR A 171 15.66 14.04 -0.39
CA TYR A 171 16.93 14.67 -0.02
C TYR A 171 16.81 15.58 1.21
N ALA A 172 15.64 16.17 1.45
CA ALA A 172 15.38 16.93 2.68
C ALA A 172 15.42 16.06 3.95
N LEU A 173 15.06 14.77 3.85
CA LEU A 173 15.11 13.83 4.98
C LEU A 173 16.40 12.98 5.03
N ALA A 174 17.12 12.85 3.92
CA ALA A 174 18.32 12.03 3.85
C ALA A 174 19.44 12.60 4.75
N ARG A 175 19.89 11.79 5.71
CA ARG A 175 21.03 12.12 6.61
C ARG A 175 22.32 11.38 6.27
N ARG A 176 22.30 10.65 5.16
CA ARG A 176 23.37 9.78 4.67
C ARG A 176 23.29 9.66 3.15
N PRO A 177 24.36 9.22 2.47
CA PRO A 177 24.25 8.78 1.08
C PRO A 177 23.24 7.64 0.95
N LEU A 178 22.38 7.71 -0.07
CA LEU A 178 21.31 6.73 -0.29
C LEU A 178 21.84 5.31 -0.54
N SER A 179 23.07 5.19 -1.05
CA SER A 179 23.74 3.90 -1.29
C SER A 179 24.25 3.19 -0.02
N ARG A 180 24.24 3.86 1.15
CA ARG A 180 24.80 3.32 2.40
C ARG A 180 23.80 2.54 3.26
N GLY A 181 22.56 2.38 2.82
CA GLY A 181 21.54 1.68 3.58
C GLY A 181 20.20 1.64 2.85
N SER A 182 19.27 0.88 3.38
CA SER A 182 17.87 0.84 2.94
C SER A 182 16.97 1.39 4.06
N GLY A 183 15.71 1.67 3.76
CA GLY A 183 14.71 1.98 4.77
C GLY A 183 14.28 3.44 4.84
N LEU A 184 15.00 4.38 4.20
CA LEU A 184 14.53 5.76 4.09
C LEU A 184 13.22 5.81 3.30
N GLN A 185 13.13 5.06 2.20
CA GLN A 185 11.89 4.88 1.44
C GLN A 185 11.18 3.60 1.90
N THR A 186 10.24 3.73 2.81
CA THR A 186 9.60 2.57 3.46
C THR A 186 8.57 1.89 2.58
N TYR A 187 7.68 2.67 1.97
CA TYR A 187 6.59 2.19 1.14
C TYR A 187 6.34 3.13 -0.05
N VAL A 188 5.78 2.57 -1.12
CA VAL A 188 5.22 3.33 -2.25
C VAL A 188 3.83 2.77 -2.53
N SER A 189 2.82 3.63 -2.61
CA SER A 189 1.44 3.20 -2.88
C SER A 189 0.86 3.85 -4.12
N LEU A 190 0.06 3.09 -4.87
CA LEU A 190 -0.71 3.57 -6.02
C LEU A 190 -2.19 3.30 -5.79
N ARG A 191 -3.00 4.36 -5.83
CA ARG A 191 -4.45 4.22 -5.97
C ARG A 191 -4.80 3.86 -7.41
N LEU A 192 -5.57 2.80 -7.57
CA LEU A 192 -5.86 2.18 -8.85
C LEU A 192 -7.11 2.77 -9.51
N GLY A 193 -7.15 2.76 -10.85
CA GLY A 193 -8.32 3.18 -11.61
C GLY A 193 -8.63 4.69 -11.57
N GLU A 194 -7.67 5.52 -11.17
CA GLU A 194 -7.80 6.97 -11.28
C GLU A 194 -7.35 7.44 -12.66
N ALA A 195 -8.05 8.42 -13.23
CA ALA A 195 -7.64 9.05 -14.48
C ALA A 195 -6.27 9.75 -14.34
N THR A 196 -6.04 10.34 -13.16
CA THR A 196 -4.74 10.88 -12.76
C THR A 196 -4.16 9.98 -11.67
N PRO A 197 -3.02 9.31 -11.90
CA PRO A 197 -2.42 8.40 -10.93
C PRO A 197 -2.15 9.12 -9.60
N ARG A 198 -2.63 8.55 -8.49
CA ARG A 198 -2.29 9.02 -7.14
C ARG A 198 -1.26 8.11 -6.51
N VAL A 199 -0.02 8.59 -6.48
CA VAL A 199 1.12 7.92 -5.87
C VAL A 199 1.46 8.59 -4.54
N ALA A 200 1.78 7.78 -3.53
CA ALA A 200 2.35 8.28 -2.27
C ALA A 200 3.61 7.49 -1.93
N VAL A 201 4.66 8.21 -1.52
CA VAL A 201 5.93 7.64 -1.05
C VAL A 201 6.07 7.94 0.43
N TYR A 202 6.42 6.94 1.22
CA TYR A 202 6.50 7.02 2.67
C TYR A 202 7.97 7.07 3.10
N LEU A 203 8.37 8.19 3.71
CA LEU A 203 9.75 8.44 4.10
C LEU A 203 9.93 8.26 5.62
N ALA A 204 10.95 7.48 6.02
CA ALA A 204 11.32 7.32 7.42
C ALA A 204 12.16 8.52 7.91
N VAL A 205 12.07 8.82 9.21
CA VAL A 205 12.91 9.84 9.85
C VAL A 205 14.30 9.29 10.25
N GLU A 206 14.44 7.95 10.31
CA GLU A 206 15.68 7.26 10.71
C GLU A 206 16.26 7.77 12.05
N ALA A 207 15.39 8.11 13.01
CA ALA A 207 15.79 8.78 14.25
C ALA A 207 16.71 7.94 15.16
N TYR A 208 16.61 6.61 15.10
CA TYR A 208 17.33 5.69 15.98
C TYR A 208 18.36 4.83 15.25
N ALA A 209 18.03 4.40 14.02
CA ALA A 209 18.86 3.49 13.26
C ALA A 209 18.55 3.61 11.76
N VAL A 210 19.50 3.12 10.98
CA VAL A 210 19.43 2.93 9.53
C VAL A 210 19.52 1.43 9.27
N ASP A 211 18.64 0.88 8.42
CA ASP A 211 18.78 -0.52 8.03
C ASP A 211 20.02 -0.69 7.15
N GLU A 212 20.81 -1.72 7.42
CA GLU A 212 21.99 -2.04 6.62
C GLU A 212 21.65 -2.28 5.15
N ARG A 213 22.63 -1.99 4.28
CA ARG A 213 22.55 -2.34 2.86
C ARG A 213 22.31 -3.84 2.73
N ARG A 214 21.30 -4.20 1.97
CA ARG A 214 20.96 -5.61 1.72
C ARG A 214 21.81 -6.13 0.58
N ALA A 215 22.34 -7.35 0.71
CA ALA A 215 22.94 -8.05 -0.42
C ALA A 215 21.93 -8.11 -1.57
N SER A 216 22.39 -7.96 -2.81
CA SER A 216 21.58 -8.07 -4.04
C SER A 216 21.14 -9.53 -4.27
N GLY A 217 20.34 -10.06 -3.35
CA GLY A 217 19.81 -11.41 -3.39
C GLY A 217 18.47 -11.43 -4.11
N VAL A 218 18.47 -11.18 -5.42
CA VAL A 218 17.46 -11.77 -6.29
C VAL A 218 17.99 -13.16 -6.62
N ARG A 219 17.69 -14.16 -5.78
CA ARG A 219 17.74 -15.53 -6.30
C ARG A 219 16.58 -15.61 -7.28
N ARG A 220 16.90 -15.66 -8.58
CA ARG A 220 15.95 -16.21 -9.55
C ARG A 220 15.61 -17.60 -9.03
N ALA A 221 14.34 -17.83 -8.70
CA ALA A 221 13.87 -19.20 -8.57
C ALA A 221 14.09 -19.85 -9.93
N THR A 222 15.01 -20.81 -9.98
CA THR A 222 15.17 -21.77 -11.07
C THR A 222 13.98 -22.70 -11.09
#